data_AF-A0A8S9Y3F5-F1
#
_entry.id   AF-A0A8S9Y3F5-F1
#
_cell.length_a   1.000
_cell.length_b   1.000
_cell.length_c   1.000
_cell.angle_alpha   90.00
_cell.angle_beta   90.00
_cell.angle_gamma   90.00
#
_symmetry.space_group_name_H-M   'P 1'
#
loop_
_entity.id
_entity.type
_entity.pdbx_description
1 polymer ?
#
loop_
_entity_poly.entity_id
_entity_poly.type
_entity_poly.pdbx_seq_one_letter_code
_entity_poly.pdbx_strand_id
1 'polypeptide(L)'
;MQIPAAAASALNMQTPSAVNPGIAPPIATQCFMLSNMFDPASESNPSWDVEIRDDVIEECNKHGGVLHVYVDKASAGNVYVKCPTITTAVAAVNSLHGRWFAGRVITAAYVPLINYHSLFPDTMTNTQLLAPSRSRQV
;
A
#
# COMPACT_ATOMS: atom_id res chain seq x y z
N MET A 1 66.41 -18.42 24.78
CA MET A 1 65.45 -17.32 25.05
C MET A 1 64.20 -17.90 25.69
N GLN A 2 64.01 -17.56 26.98
CA GLN A 2 62.75 -17.41 27.77
C GLN A 2 61.54 -16.97 26.89
N ILE A 3 60.24 -17.24 27.11
CA ILE A 3 59.30 -17.18 28.27
C ILE A 3 58.01 -18.01 27.92
N PRO A 4 57.20 -18.56 28.86
CA PRO A 4 56.18 -19.62 28.66
C PRO A 4 54.68 -19.20 28.69
N ALA A 5 53.79 -20.22 28.60
CA ALA A 5 52.33 -20.21 28.54
C ALA A 5 51.58 -19.28 29.52
N ALA A 6 50.58 -18.56 29.02
CA ALA A 6 49.28 -18.28 29.67
C ALA A 6 48.57 -17.10 28.96
N ALA A 7 47.46 -17.39 28.26
CA ALA A 7 46.28 -16.51 28.20
C ALA A 7 45.18 -17.21 27.37
N ALA A 8 44.73 -18.37 27.84
CA ALA A 8 43.35 -18.76 27.62
C ALA A 8 42.48 -17.85 28.49
N SER A 9 41.76 -16.92 27.87
CA SER A 9 40.63 -16.12 28.40
C SER A 9 40.26 -15.13 27.31
N ALA A 10 39.02 -14.80 26.97
CA ALA A 10 37.68 -15.24 27.28
C ALA A 10 36.77 -14.33 26.40
N LEU A 11 35.53 -14.75 26.10
CA LEU A 11 34.39 -13.87 25.75
C LEU A 11 34.42 -13.28 24.32
N ASN A 12 33.62 -13.81 23.38
CA ASN A 12 32.24 -13.34 23.17
C ASN A 12 32.01 -11.86 23.54
N MET A 13 32.25 -10.96 22.59
CA MET A 13 31.45 -9.75 22.36
C MET A 13 31.51 -9.45 20.86
N GLN A 14 30.56 -9.96 20.07
CA GLN A 14 29.43 -9.13 19.61
C GLN A 14 29.93 -7.80 19.06
N THR A 15 30.34 -7.78 17.79
CA THR A 15 30.17 -6.57 16.99
C THR A 15 28.67 -6.42 16.75
N PRO A 16 27.98 -5.39 17.26
CA PRO A 16 26.69 -5.04 16.71
C PRO A 16 26.94 -4.67 15.26
N SER A 17 26.58 -5.57 14.34
CA SER A 17 26.34 -5.20 12.97
C SER A 17 25.37 -4.04 13.03
N ALA A 18 25.88 -2.84 12.75
CA ALA A 18 25.05 -1.67 12.58
C ALA A 18 24.07 -2.03 11.47
N VAL A 19 22.85 -2.35 11.86
CA VAL A 19 21.72 -2.43 10.95
C VAL A 19 21.61 -1.03 10.37
N ASN A 20 22.13 -0.85 9.15
CA ASN A 20 21.75 0.29 8.33
C ASN A 20 20.22 0.32 8.34
N PRO A 21 19.56 1.38 8.86
CA PRO A 21 18.10 1.50 8.78
C PRO A 21 17.64 1.88 7.36
N GLY A 22 18.43 1.49 6.35
CA GLY A 22 18.25 1.84 4.96
C GLY A 22 17.82 0.62 4.17
N ILE A 23 16.53 0.58 3.85
CA ILE A 23 15.92 -0.27 2.83
C ILE A 23 15.77 -1.74 3.29
N ALA A 24 14.97 -1.95 4.34
CA ALA A 24 14.19 -3.18 4.38
C ALA A 24 13.32 -3.21 3.09
N PRO A 25 13.21 -4.35 2.39
CA PRO A 25 12.29 -4.46 1.26
C PRO A 25 10.90 -4.04 1.71
N PRO A 26 10.12 -3.34 0.85
CA PRO A 26 8.80 -2.86 1.22
C PRO A 26 7.95 -4.04 1.70
N ILE A 27 7.66 -4.05 2.99
CA ILE A 27 6.86 -5.10 3.61
C ILE A 27 5.43 -4.93 3.11
N ALA A 28 4.89 -5.96 2.48
CA ALA A 28 3.49 -5.96 2.07
C ALA A 28 2.60 -5.75 3.31
N THR A 29 1.69 -4.79 3.22
CA THR A 29 0.72 -4.50 4.27
C THR A 29 -0.70 -4.66 3.72
N GLN A 30 -1.71 -4.45 4.56
CA GLN A 30 -3.10 -4.38 4.11
C GLN A 30 -3.44 -3.08 3.36
N CYS A 31 -2.52 -2.11 3.32
CA CYS A 31 -2.74 -0.80 2.74
C CYS A 31 -1.75 -0.53 1.61
N PHE A 32 -2.23 0.11 0.55
CA PHE A 32 -1.38 0.57 -0.53
C PHE A 32 -1.91 1.89 -1.10
N MET A 33 -1.03 2.58 -1.79
CA MET A 33 -1.33 3.78 -2.55
C MET A 33 -1.09 3.46 -4.03
N LEU A 34 -2.08 3.79 -4.86
CA LEU A 34 -1.91 3.88 -6.30
C LEU A 34 -1.51 5.31 -6.65
N SER A 35 -0.61 5.46 -7.61
CA SER A 35 -0.25 6.75 -8.20
C SER A 35 -0.48 6.71 -9.70
N ASN A 36 -0.60 7.91 -10.27
CA ASN A 36 -0.84 8.10 -11.71
C ASN A 36 -2.22 7.60 -12.18
N MET A 37 -3.20 7.55 -11.26
CA MET A 37 -4.57 7.13 -11.58
C MET A 37 -5.36 8.21 -12.35
N PHE A 38 -5.01 9.49 -12.22
CA PHE A 38 -5.74 10.59 -12.86
C PHE A 38 -4.89 11.85 -12.96
N ASP A 39 -5.46 12.86 -13.63
CA ASP A 39 -4.91 14.21 -13.72
C ASP A 39 -6.00 15.25 -13.44
N PRO A 40 -5.99 15.93 -12.30
CA PRO A 40 -7.09 16.83 -11.94
C PRO A 40 -7.28 17.98 -12.94
N ALA A 41 -6.27 18.34 -13.74
CA ALA A 41 -6.39 19.37 -14.77
C ALA A 41 -7.00 18.84 -16.09
N SER A 42 -6.95 17.52 -16.32
CA SER A 42 -7.51 16.89 -17.52
C SER A 42 -8.92 16.33 -17.29
N GLU A 43 -9.31 16.10 -16.04
CA GLU A 43 -10.64 15.59 -15.72
C GLU A 43 -11.74 16.66 -15.88
N SER A 44 -12.73 16.38 -16.71
CA SER A 44 -13.85 17.30 -16.99
C SER A 44 -15.17 16.90 -16.31
N ASN A 45 -15.32 15.65 -15.89
CA ASN A 45 -16.55 15.14 -15.29
C ASN A 45 -16.60 15.47 -13.79
N PRO A 46 -17.62 16.19 -13.26
CA PRO A 46 -17.68 16.53 -11.83
C PRO A 46 -17.69 15.32 -10.87
N SER A 47 -17.93 14.10 -11.35
CA SER A 47 -17.91 12.87 -10.55
C SER A 47 -16.83 11.87 -10.99
N TRP A 48 -15.77 12.33 -11.67
CA TRP A 48 -14.64 11.50 -12.11
C TRP A 48 -14.05 10.69 -10.96
N ASP A 49 -13.99 11.25 -9.75
CA ASP A 49 -13.41 10.60 -8.58
C ASP A 49 -14.25 9.41 -8.11
N VAL A 50 -15.57 9.47 -8.29
CA VAL A 50 -16.48 8.38 -7.96
C VAL A 50 -16.25 7.23 -8.94
N GLU A 51 -16.05 7.52 -10.23
CA GLU A 51 -15.74 6.50 -11.23
C GLU A 51 -14.42 5.79 -10.94
N ILE A 52 -13.38 6.54 -10.58
CA ILE A 52 -12.07 5.97 -10.18
C ILE A 52 -12.21 5.13 -8.92
N ARG A 53 -12.91 5.65 -7.91
CA ARG A 53 -13.19 4.90 -6.68
C ARG A 53 -13.91 3.59 -6.98
N ASP A 54 -14.94 3.63 -7.80
CA ASP A 54 -15.72 2.46 -8.21
C ASP A 54 -14.87 1.42 -8.95
N ASP A 55 -14.01 1.84 -9.89
CA ASP A 55 -13.12 0.94 -10.63
C ASP A 55 -12.12 0.22 -9.70
N VAL A 56 -11.52 0.96 -8.76
CA VAL A 56 -10.63 0.39 -7.74
C VAL A 56 -11.38 -0.57 -6.81
N ILE A 57 -12.61 -0.25 -6.40
CA ILE A 57 -13.44 -1.14 -5.59
C ILE A 57 -13.76 -2.42 -6.34
N GLU A 58 -14.18 -2.32 -7.61
CA GLU A 58 -14.50 -3.48 -8.43
C GLU A 58 -13.29 -4.40 -8.58
N GLU A 59 -12.11 -3.84 -8.84
CA GLU A 59 -10.90 -4.64 -8.96
C GLU A 59 -10.53 -5.32 -7.64
N CYS A 60 -10.58 -4.60 -6.52
CA CYS A 60 -10.29 -5.20 -5.21
C CYS A 60 -11.31 -6.29 -4.83
N ASN A 61 -12.59 -6.14 -5.23
CA ASN A 61 -13.65 -7.13 -4.98
C ASN A 61 -13.40 -8.47 -5.68
N LYS A 62 -12.57 -8.53 -6.73
CA LYS A 62 -12.13 -9.79 -7.36
C LYS A 62 -11.14 -10.59 -6.50
N HIS A 63 -10.56 -9.97 -5.46
CA HIS A 63 -9.46 -10.53 -4.66
C HIS A 63 -9.76 -10.71 -3.17
N GLY A 64 -11.01 -10.45 -2.76
CA GLY A 64 -11.44 -10.50 -1.35
C GLY A 64 -11.94 -9.17 -0.78
N GLY A 65 -11.99 -8.13 -1.62
CA GLY A 65 -12.67 -6.87 -1.33
C GLY A 65 -11.81 -5.80 -0.69
N VAL A 66 -12.47 -4.70 -0.36
CA VAL A 66 -11.83 -3.48 0.13
C VAL A 66 -12.68 -2.83 1.21
N LEU A 67 -12.03 -2.31 2.25
CA LEU A 67 -12.67 -1.66 3.39
C LEU A 67 -12.71 -0.14 3.25
N HIS A 68 -11.70 0.43 2.58
CA HIS A 68 -11.60 1.88 2.36
C HIS A 68 -10.92 2.18 1.04
N VAL A 69 -11.48 3.14 0.31
CA VAL A 69 -10.86 3.75 -0.88
C VAL A 69 -11.05 5.26 -0.78
N TYR A 70 -9.95 6.00 -0.86
CA TYR A 70 -9.94 7.46 -0.86
C TYR A 70 -9.18 7.98 -2.08
N VAL A 71 -9.84 8.83 -2.87
CA VAL A 71 -9.26 9.49 -4.05
C VAL A 71 -8.85 10.90 -3.63
N ASP A 72 -7.55 11.18 -3.66
CA ASP A 72 -7.01 12.48 -3.26
C ASP A 72 -7.08 13.48 -4.42
N LYS A 73 -8.21 14.18 -4.54
CA LYS A 73 -8.47 15.09 -5.68
C LYS A 73 -7.47 16.24 -5.82
N ALA A 74 -6.73 16.57 -4.77
CA ALA A 74 -5.70 17.60 -4.79
C ALA A 74 -4.36 17.07 -5.33
N SER A 75 -4.20 15.75 -5.42
CA SER A 75 -3.00 15.10 -5.92
C SER A 75 -3.02 14.90 -7.44
N ALA A 76 -1.84 14.76 -8.04
CA ALA A 76 -1.65 14.30 -9.41
C ALA A 76 -1.83 12.76 -9.53
N GLY A 77 -2.95 12.23 -9.04
CA GLY A 77 -3.33 10.84 -9.31
C GLY A 77 -3.16 9.85 -8.15
N ASN A 78 -3.15 10.29 -6.89
CA ASN A 78 -3.05 9.37 -5.75
C ASN A 78 -4.41 8.82 -5.29
N VAL A 79 -4.44 7.51 -5.06
CA VAL A 79 -5.59 6.80 -4.47
C VAL A 79 -5.10 5.89 -3.34
N TYR A 80 -5.71 6.01 -2.17
CA TYR A 80 -5.35 5.25 -0.98
C TYR A 80 -6.36 4.13 -0.75
N VAL A 81 -5.85 2.92 -0.52
CA VAL A 81 -6.66 1.70 -0.44
C VAL A 81 -6.31 0.91 0.83
N LYS A 82 -7.34 0.45 1.55
CA LYS A 82 -7.23 -0.50 2.67
C LYS A 82 -8.04 -1.75 2.39
N CYS A 83 -7.36 -2.89 2.35
CA CYS A 83 -7.97 -4.21 2.22
C CYS A 83 -8.20 -4.88 3.60
N PRO A 84 -9.05 -5.90 3.69
CA PRO A 84 -9.27 -6.64 4.94
C PRO A 84 -8.07 -7.49 5.37
N THR A 85 -7.25 -7.95 4.41
CA THR A 85 -6.07 -8.78 4.68
C THR A 85 -4.89 -8.37 3.80
N ILE A 86 -3.68 -8.72 4.22
CA ILE A 86 -2.46 -8.52 3.42
C ILE A 86 -2.55 -9.31 2.11
N THR A 87 -3.06 -10.54 2.15
CA THR A 87 -3.22 -11.39 0.96
C THR A 87 -4.11 -10.74 -0.10
N THR A 88 -5.23 -10.13 0.32
CA THR A 88 -6.11 -9.37 -0.57
C THR A 88 -5.41 -8.15 -1.16
N ALA A 89 -4.64 -7.42 -0.34
CA ALA A 89 -3.85 -6.28 -0.83
C ALA A 89 -2.78 -6.70 -1.84
N VAL A 90 -2.08 -7.80 -1.61
CA VAL A 90 -1.07 -8.34 -2.55
C VAL A 90 -1.73 -8.70 -3.88
N ALA A 91 -2.85 -9.40 -3.86
CA ALA A 91 -3.57 -9.76 -5.07
C ALA A 91 -4.09 -8.52 -5.83
N ALA A 92 -4.67 -7.53 -5.13
CA ALA A 92 -5.13 -6.29 -5.75
C ALA A 92 -3.96 -5.46 -6.34
N VAL A 93 -2.84 -5.35 -5.63
CA VAL A 93 -1.63 -4.67 -6.13
C VAL A 93 -1.09 -5.37 -7.37
N ASN A 94 -1.01 -6.70 -7.38
CA ASN A 94 -0.55 -7.45 -8.55
C ASN A 94 -1.45 -7.24 -9.77
N SER A 95 -2.75 -7.04 -9.56
CA SER A 95 -3.68 -6.75 -10.64
C SER A 95 -3.56 -5.30 -11.11
N LEU A 96 -3.48 -4.32 -10.21
CA LEU A 96 -3.52 -2.89 -10.55
C LEU A 96 -2.17 -2.33 -11.00
N HIS A 97 -1.06 -2.81 -10.44
CA HIS A 97 0.26 -2.29 -10.72
C HIS A 97 0.67 -2.59 -12.17
N GLY A 98 1.12 -1.57 -12.90
CA GLY A 98 1.51 -1.70 -14.30
C GLY A 98 0.34 -1.73 -15.29
N ARG A 99 -0.91 -1.67 -14.82
CA ARG A 99 -2.07 -1.51 -15.71
C ARG A 99 -2.09 -0.12 -16.33
N TRP A 100 -2.60 -0.06 -17.55
CA TRP A 100 -2.92 1.19 -18.22
C TRP A 100 -4.30 1.69 -17.79
N PHE A 101 -4.38 2.95 -17.40
CA PHE A 101 -5.60 3.65 -17.04
C PHE A 101 -5.54 5.09 -17.54
N ALA A 102 -6.57 5.54 -18.27
CA ALA A 102 -6.64 6.89 -18.87
C ALA A 102 -5.35 7.32 -19.64
N GLY A 103 -4.71 6.39 -20.35
CA GLY A 103 -3.48 6.67 -21.11
C GLY A 103 -2.20 6.77 -20.26
N ARG A 104 -2.24 6.30 -19.01
CA ARG A 104 -1.14 6.35 -18.04
C ARG A 104 -0.91 4.97 -17.42
N VAL A 105 0.33 4.67 -17.03
CA VAL A 105 0.65 3.43 -16.31
C VAL A 105 0.51 3.67 -14.82
N ILE A 106 -0.31 2.86 -14.15
CA ILE A 106 -0.51 2.92 -12.71
C ILE A 106 0.70 2.33 -12.00
N THR A 107 1.16 3.02 -10.95
CA THR A 107 2.13 2.47 -10.01
C THR A 107 1.48 2.25 -8.66
N ALA A 108 2.00 1.31 -7.87
CA ALA A 108 1.45 0.94 -6.57
C ALA A 108 2.59 0.81 -5.56
N ALA A 109 2.36 1.29 -4.34
CA ALA A 109 3.31 1.19 -3.23
C ALA A 109 2.58 0.84 -1.93
N TYR A 110 3.12 -0.11 -1.17
CA TYR A 110 2.57 -0.44 0.14
C TYR A 110 2.75 0.70 1.14
N VAL A 111 1.73 0.90 1.98
CA VAL A 111 1.72 1.93 3.01
C VAL A 111 1.68 1.23 4.38
N PRO A 112 2.56 1.58 5.34
CA PRO A 112 2.47 1.06 6.69
C PRO A 112 1.10 1.35 7.31
N LEU A 113 0.53 0.36 8.02
CA LEU A 113 -0.81 0.48 8.61
C LEU A 113 -0.93 1.70 9.53
N ILE A 114 0.10 1.96 10.35
CA ILE A 114 0.14 3.09 11.28
C ILE A 114 0.07 4.44 10.54
N ASN A 115 0.77 4.56 9.40
CA ASN A 115 0.77 5.77 8.58
C ASN A 115 -0.61 5.95 7.93
N TYR A 116 -1.21 4.87 7.42
CA TYR A 116 -2.53 4.92 6.80
C TYR A 116 -3.59 5.37 7.80
N HIS A 117 -3.57 4.83 9.03
CA HIS A 117 -4.53 5.21 10.07
C HIS A 117 -4.30 6.62 10.63
N SER A 118 -3.09 7.15 10.54
CA SER A 118 -2.81 8.55 10.88
C SER A 118 -3.48 9.52 9.90
N LEU A 119 -3.64 9.12 8.63
CA LEU A 119 -4.39 9.88 7.62
C LEU A 119 -5.90 9.65 7.73
N PHE A 120 -6.32 8.40 7.97
CA PHE A 120 -7.72 7.97 7.98
C PHE A 120 -8.06 7.20 9.26
N PRO A 121 -8.21 7.89 10.41
CA PRO A 121 -8.41 7.23 11.71
C PRO A 121 -9.69 6.40 11.78
N ASP A 122 -10.76 6.85 11.11
CA ASP A 122 -12.05 6.12 11.05
C ASP A 122 -11.93 4.73 10.41
N THR A 123 -10.86 4.49 9.65
CA THR A 123 -10.63 3.21 9.01
C THR A 123 -10.07 2.16 9.94
N MET A 124 -9.62 2.49 11.16
CA MET A 124 -9.03 1.50 12.10
C MET A 124 -10.00 0.36 12.40
N THR A 125 -11.25 0.68 12.72
CA THR A 125 -12.28 -0.26 13.17
C THR A 125 -13.23 -0.68 12.06
N ASN A 126 -13.10 -0.11 10.85
CA ASN A 126 -13.98 -0.44 9.74
C ASN A 126 -13.75 -1.87 9.26
N THR A 127 -14.82 -2.67 9.26
CA THR A 127 -14.86 -4.07 8.81
C THR A 127 -15.83 -4.30 7.66
N GLN A 128 -16.57 -3.26 7.23
CA GLN A 128 -17.55 -3.37 6.16
C GLN A 128 -16.86 -3.29 4.79
N LEU A 129 -17.10 -4.30 3.95
CA LEU A 129 -16.64 -4.30 2.56
C LEU A 129 -17.44 -3.29 1.73
N LEU A 130 -16.73 -2.53 0.89
CA LEU A 130 -17.34 -1.58 -0.02
C LEU A 130 -17.89 -2.28 -1.27
N ALA A 131 -19.06 -1.84 -1.71
CA ALA A 131 -19.62 -2.17 -3.01
C ALA A 131 -19.46 -0.98 -3.97
N PRO A 132 -19.27 -1.23 -5.28
CA PRO A 132 -19.32 -0.17 -6.28
C PRO A 132 -20.72 0.48 -6.28
N SER A 133 -20.75 1.80 -6.48
CA SER A 133 -21.95 2.62 -6.59
C SER A 133 -22.75 2.30 -7.86
N ARG A 134 -22.09 1.82 -8.92
CA ARG A 134 -22.76 1.32 -10.12
C ARG A 134 -23.28 -0.09 -9.88
N SER A 135 -24.49 -0.17 -9.32
CA SER A 135 -25.28 -1.39 -9.36
C SER A 135 -25.39 -1.86 -10.80
N ARG A 136 -24.83 -3.03 -11.09
CA ARG A 136 -24.91 -3.72 -12.39
C ARG A 136 -26.39 -3.91 -12.72
N GLN A 137 -26.98 -2.96 -13.46
CA GLN A 137 -28.32 -3.07 -13.99
C GLN A 137 -28.25 -4.13 -15.09
N VAL A 138 -28.54 -5.38 -14.71
CA VAL A 138 -28.81 -6.49 -15.62
C VAL A 138 -30.24 -6.41 -16.12
#